data_AF-A0A7J7WUW1-F1
#
_entry.id   AF-A0A7J7WUW1-F1
#
_cell.length_a   1.000
_cell.length_b   1.000
_cell.length_c   1.000
_cell.angle_alpha   90.00
_cell.angle_beta   90.00
_cell.angle_gamma   90.00
#
_symmetry.space_group_name_H-M   'P 1'
#
loop_
_entity.id
_entity.type
_entity.pdbx_description
1 polymer ?
#
loop_
_entity_poly.entity_id
_entity_poly.type
_entity_poly.pdbx_seq_one_letter_code
_entity_poly.pdbx_strand_id
1 'polypeptide(L)' 'MKIYYYLLHFLCFVSFILPATCTLVDPEKCSKSFGFCRRRCFKTEKQIDICLSPSKICCFERDFEDD' A
#
# COMPACT_ATOMS: atom_id res chain seq x y z
N MET A 1 -30.86 -25.35 3.91
CA MET A 1 -30.42 -24.26 3.00
C MET A 1 -29.67 -23.16 3.79
N LYS A 2 -28.50 -23.48 4.35
CA LYS A 2 -27.61 -22.49 5.03
C LYS A 2 -26.22 -22.49 4.40
N ILE A 3 -25.76 -23.67 3.98
CA ILE A 3 -24.50 -23.88 3.24
C ILE A 3 -24.40 -23.02 1.98
N TYR A 4 -25.46 -22.94 1.17
CA TYR A 4 -25.45 -22.10 -0.02
C TYR A 4 -25.27 -20.61 0.31
N TYR A 5 -25.90 -20.13 1.39
CA TYR A 5 -25.74 -18.75 1.85
C TYR A 5 -24.30 -18.46 2.31
N TYR A 6 -23.69 -19.36 3.07
CA TYR A 6 -22.29 -19.23 3.49
C TYR A 6 -21.32 -19.26 2.31
N LEU A 7 -21.55 -20.13 1.33
CA LEU A 7 -20.76 -20.19 0.09
C LEU A 7 -20.86 -18.89 -0.71
N LEU A 8 -22.07 -18.36 -0.87
CA LEU A 8 -22.31 -17.10 -1.60
C LEU A 8 -21.67 -15.91 -0.88
N HIS A 9 -21.75 -15.88 0.46
CA HIS A 9 -21.10 -14.86 1.28
C HIS A 9 -19.58 -14.93 1.18
N PHE A 10 -19.00 -16.13 1.21
CA PHE A 10 -17.56 -16.33 1.03
C PHE A 10 -17.10 -15.89 -0.36
N LEU A 11 -17.82 -16.26 -1.41
CA LEU A 11 -17.54 -15.83 -2.78
C LEU A 11 -17.57 -14.30 -2.92
N CYS A 12 -18.55 -13.62 -2.30
CA CYS A 12 -18.60 -12.16 -2.30
C CYS A 12 -17.41 -11.54 -1.54
N PHE A 13 -17.03 -12.10 -0.40
CA PHE A 13 -15.91 -11.59 0.38
C PHE A 13 -14.60 -11.67 -0.41
N VAL A 14 -14.31 -12.82 -1.03
CA VAL A 14 -13.08 -13.03 -1.81
C VAL A 14 -13.07 -12.21 -3.10
N SER A 15 -14.21 -12.04 -3.76
CA SER A 15 -14.28 -11.38 -5.06
C SER A 15 -14.35 -9.85 -4.98
N PHE A 16 -14.92 -9.29 -3.90
CA PHE A 16 -15.17 -7.85 -3.82
C PHE A 16 -14.41 -7.17 -2.67
N ILE A 17 -14.32 -7.81 -1.50
CA ILE A 17 -13.68 -7.19 -0.33
C ILE A 17 -12.17 -7.41 -0.34
N LEU A 18 -11.72 -8.61 -0.69
CA LEU A 18 -10.29 -8.92 -0.78
C LEU A 18 -9.56 -8.01 -1.79
N PRO A 19 -10.05 -7.78 -3.02
CA PRO A 19 -9.38 -6.92 -3.98
C PRO A 19 -9.42 -5.43 -3.60
N ALA A 20 -10.46 -4.99 -2.87
CA ALA A 20 -10.55 -3.62 -2.38
C ALA A 20 -9.58 -3.33 -1.22
N THR A 21 -9.19 -4.36 -0.47
CA THR A 21 -8.27 -4.26 0.69
C THR A 21 -6.84 -4.64 0.36
N CYS A 22 -6.63 -5.51 -0.63
CA CYS A 22 -5.36 -5.71 -1.30
C CYS A 22 -5.14 -4.56 -2.28
N THR A 23 -4.77 -3.39 -1.75
CA THR A 23 -4.12 -2.38 -2.59
C THR A 23 -2.98 -3.08 -3.32
N LEU A 24 -3.03 -3.10 -4.65
CA LEU A 24 -1.94 -3.60 -5.50
C LEU A 24 -0.75 -2.67 -5.25
N VAL A 25 -0.01 -2.93 -4.17
CA VAL A 25 1.22 -2.23 -3.85
C VAL A 25 2.19 -2.62 -4.95
N ASP A 26 2.42 -1.71 -5.89
CA ASP A 26 3.49 -1.86 -6.85
C ASP A 26 4.81 -1.77 -6.06
N PRO A 27 5.53 -2.90 -5.86
CA PRO A 27 6.73 -2.91 -5.06
C PRO A 27 7.86 -2.10 -5.70
N GLU A 28 7.79 -1.85 -7.00
CA GLU A 28 8.77 -1.06 -7.72
C GLU A 28 8.47 0.43 -7.67
N LYS A 29 7.23 0.84 -7.40
CA LYS A 29 6.86 2.26 -7.43
C LYS A 29 7.70 3.10 -6.47
N CYS A 30 7.95 2.59 -5.27
CA CYS A 30 8.85 3.26 -4.31
C CYS A 30 10.28 3.37 -4.86
N SER A 31 10.81 2.29 -5.44
CA SER A 31 12.17 2.26 -6.00
C SER A 31 12.31 3.12 -7.26
N LYS A 32 11.28 3.15 -8.12
CA LYS A 32 11.22 3.98 -9.36
C LYS A 32 11.18 5.46 -9.03
N SER A 33 10.54 5.82 -7.94
CA SER A 33 10.54 7.19 -7.41
C SER A 33 11.81 7.51 -6.61
N PHE A 34 12.87 6.69 -6.64
CA PHE A 34 14.07 6.87 -5.81
C PHE A 34 13.77 7.03 -4.30
N GLY A 35 12.64 6.49 -3.85
CA GLY A 35 12.20 6.52 -2.47
C GLY A 35 12.82 5.42 -1.62
N PHE A 36 12.82 5.62 -0.31
CA PHE A 36 13.35 4.70 0.67
C PHE A 36 12.26 4.13 1.57
N CYS A 37 12.24 2.80 1.73
CA CYS A 37 11.32 2.11 2.62
C CYS A 37 11.75 2.19 4.08
N ARG A 38 10.99 2.92 4.91
CA ARG A 38 11.28 3.13 6.34
C ARG A 38 10.03 2.91 7.19
N ARG A 39 10.18 2.74 8.51
CA ARG A 39 9.02 2.70 9.42
C ARG A 39 8.37 4.08 9.61
N ARG A 40 9.18 5.14 9.51
CA ARG A 40 8.77 6.55 9.60
C ARG A 40 9.73 7.38 8.75
N CYS A 41 9.20 8.35 8.01
CA CYS A 41 10.00 9.27 7.22
C CYS A 41 10.71 10.30 8.13
N PHE A 42 11.86 10.79 7.68
CA PHE A 42 12.53 11.92 8.31
C PHE A 42 11.73 13.22 8.12
N LYS A 43 12.04 14.25 8.91
CA LYS A 43 11.36 15.56 8.81
C LYS A 43 11.55 16.23 7.45
N THR A 44 12.65 15.91 6.77
CA THR A 44 13.01 16.38 5.43
C THR A 44 12.37 15.55 4.31
N GLU A 45 11.80 14.39 4.63
CA GLU A 45 11.16 13.50 3.66
C GLU A 45 9.63 13.69 3.66
N LYS A 46 8.97 13.12 2.65
CA LYS A 46 7.51 13.00 2.53
C LYS A 46 7.12 11.55 2.30
N GLN A 47 6.03 11.10 2.91
CA GLN A 47 5.43 9.81 2.60
C GLN A 47 4.71 9.90 1.25
N ILE A 48 5.08 9.05 0.30
CA ILE A 48 4.51 9.03 -1.06
C ILE A 48 3.76 7.74 -1.38
N ASP A 49 4.09 6.64 -0.70
CA ASP A 49 3.44 5.34 -0.90
C ASP A 49 3.69 4.42 0.30
N ILE A 50 3.28 3.15 0.18
CA ILE A 50 3.63 2.05 1.07
C ILE A 50 4.61 1.09 0.39
N CYS A 51 5.32 0.31 1.20
CA CYS A 51 6.26 -0.70 0.71
C CYS A 51 5.64 -2.10 0.74
N LEU A 52 6.30 -3.07 0.09
CA LEU A 52 5.88 -4.49 0.14
C LEU A 52 5.71 -5.00 1.59
N SER A 53 6.52 -4.49 2.53
CA SER A 53 6.32 -4.74 3.94
C SER A 53 5.27 -3.77 4.51
N PRO A 54 4.13 -4.26 5.06
CA PRO A 54 3.04 -3.42 5.56
C PRO A 54 3.44 -2.56 6.78
N SER A 55 4.57 -2.86 7.40
CA SER A 55 5.14 -2.07 8.51
C SER A 55 6.03 -0.90 8.06
N LYS A 56 6.25 -0.77 6.74
CA LYS A 56 7.12 0.23 6.15
C LYS A 56 6.34 1.08 5.14
N ILE A 57 6.66 2.37 5.15
CA ILE A 57 6.16 3.38 4.23
C ILE A 57 7.29 3.79 3.27
N CYS A 58 6.90 4.24 2.08
CA CYS A 58 7.83 4.80 1.11
C CYS A 58 8.03 6.31 1.37
N CYS A 59 9.27 6.69 1.62
CA CYS A 59 9.67 8.06 1.89
C CYS A 59 10.49 8.61 0.73
N PHE A 60 10.18 9.83 0.29
CA PHE A 60 10.93 10.55 -0.74
C PHE A 60 11.47 11.84 -0.15
N GLU A 61 12.73 12.18 -0.46
CA GLU A 61 13.35 13.42 -0.01
C GLU A 61 12.62 14.61 -0.66
N ARG A 62 12.33 15.66 0.12
CA ARG A 62 11.78 16.87 -0.50
C ARG A 62 12.92 17.58 -1.22
N ASP A 63 12.83 17.70 -2.53
CA ASP A 63 13.58 18.72 -3.24
C ASP A 63 13.08 20.07 -2.69
N PHE A 64 13.91 20.69 -1.85
CA PHE A 64 13.74 22.11 -1.56
C PHE A 64 14.14 22.81 -2.85
N GLU A 65 13.18 23.16 -3.69
CA GLU A 65 13.43 24.17 -4.71
C GLU A 65 13.85 25.43 -3.94
N ASP A 66 15.13 25.77 -4.03
CA ASP A 66 15.67 27.04 -3.55
C ASP A 66 14.90 28.18 -4.24
N ASP A 67 14.33 29.08 -3.43
CA ASP A 67 13.59 30.31 -3.82
C ASP A 67 14.32 31.15 -4.90
#